data_AF-A0A1I1HTY6-F1
#
_entry.id   AF-A0A1I1HTY6-F1
#
_cell.length_a   1.000
_cell.length_b   1.000
_cell.length_c   1.000
_cell.angle_alpha   90.00
_cell.angle_beta   90.00
_cell.angle_gamma   90.00
#
_symmetry.space_group_name_H-M   'P 1'
#
loop_
_entity.id
_entity.type
_entity.pdbx_description
1 polymer ?
#
loop_
_entity_poly.entity_id
_entity_poly.type
_entity_poly.pdbx_seq_one_letter_code
_entity_poly.pdbx_strand_id
1 'polypeptide(L)'
;MSQELIQSVGQLSLENKTFGTPAIVDDAFVQTLNKSKNGGDDTWQFFYGIAQTSDFWGKVANNSIDFADGVDKNGNPIIMASDGNIALRIVGLFSVPENTDDDNPVIGVATVQTGNTTTSASMIMAFTVRVASLPVYIPLTKSLLADFVKPVYSNLKTFLQKMSSSLSESTSVGNVVDAAATTEEVVAEQNSVEEIVENEALEYIKLNWSDIMLEAAGVGSLMALSMALTSLGHQMYHSLYIQNLTSEDITWSYDIITGKVSLFPGEANTTIPAQITTSAIPDVQDSTVLSYQANFQFINSNDYDSLAYVMSLKLPSQDVPVKILIYIPWQGSNIIWAGVTNDNSQTVFNKYATSPQTLSFVVDVYDYQLTLSLNAISGKTIDNNYFYCSTAILEPKH
;
A
#
# COMPACT_ATOMS: atom_id res chain seq x y z
N MET A 1 44.95 17.95 -31.31
CA MET A 1 43.98 18.29 -30.26
C MET A 1 42.61 18.29 -30.88
N SER A 2 41.95 17.14 -30.83
CA SER A 2 40.65 16.90 -31.47
C SER A 2 39.77 16.18 -30.46
N GLN A 3 38.54 16.71 -30.31
CA GLN A 3 37.36 16.03 -29.79
C GLN A 3 37.37 15.61 -28.31
N GLU A 4 37.29 16.58 -27.41
CA GLU A 4 36.47 16.45 -26.20
C GLU A 4 35.47 17.61 -26.17
N LEU A 5 34.49 17.54 -27.08
CA LEU A 5 33.23 18.24 -26.88
C LEU A 5 32.48 17.38 -25.87
N ILE A 6 32.78 17.59 -24.58
CA ILE A 6 31.96 17.05 -23.49
C ILE A 6 30.56 17.59 -23.78
N GLN A 7 29.65 16.71 -24.21
CA GLN A 7 28.23 17.00 -24.21
C GLN A 7 27.86 17.22 -22.74
N SER A 8 27.94 18.47 -22.29
CA SER A 8 27.50 18.87 -20.97
C SER A 8 25.98 18.92 -21.02
N VAL A 9 25.36 17.74 -20.93
CA VAL A 9 23.91 17.59 -20.87
C VAL A 9 23.47 18.16 -19.52
N GLY A 10 22.58 19.16 -19.55
CA GLY A 10 21.97 19.65 -18.31
C GLY A 10 21.22 18.52 -17.60
N GLN A 11 21.43 18.36 -16.31
CA GLN A 11 20.79 17.32 -15.51
C GLN A 11 19.64 17.90 -14.71
N LEU A 12 18.56 17.12 -14.58
CA LEU A 12 17.40 17.47 -13.78
C LEU A 12 17.26 16.43 -12.65
N SER A 13 16.89 16.88 -11.47
CA SER A 13 16.55 16.02 -10.34
C SER A 13 15.07 16.17 -9.97
N LEU A 14 14.50 15.07 -9.49
CA LEU A 14 13.13 15.00 -8.98
C LEU A 14 13.20 14.78 -7.48
N GLU A 15 12.54 15.65 -6.72
CA GLU A 15 12.43 15.54 -5.27
C GLU A 15 10.96 15.33 -4.90
N ASN A 16 10.64 14.22 -4.24
CA ASN A 16 9.25 13.93 -3.87
C ASN A 16 8.75 14.94 -2.82
N LYS A 17 7.60 15.55 -3.09
CA LYS A 17 6.97 16.57 -2.24
C LYS A 17 5.82 16.00 -1.41
N THR A 18 5.25 14.88 -1.81
CA THR A 18 4.18 14.19 -1.09
C THR A 18 4.70 12.92 -0.42
N PHE A 19 4.23 12.63 0.78
CA PHE A 19 4.52 11.34 1.41
C PHE A 19 3.64 10.25 0.79
N GLY A 20 4.23 9.28 0.08
CA GLY A 20 3.47 8.22 -0.60
C GLY A 20 2.53 8.76 -1.68
N THR A 21 1.31 8.19 -1.74
CA THR A 21 0.24 8.49 -2.71
C THR A 21 -1.03 8.99 -2.00
N PRO A 22 -1.04 10.22 -1.44
CA PRO A 22 -2.22 10.74 -0.75
C PRO A 22 -3.47 10.74 -1.63
N ALA A 23 -4.61 10.50 -1.00
CA ALA A 23 -5.92 10.64 -1.62
C ALA A 23 -6.37 12.10 -1.61
N ILE A 24 -6.97 12.55 -2.72
CA ILE A 24 -7.67 13.84 -2.80
C ILE A 24 -9.01 13.68 -2.09
N VAL A 25 -9.25 14.51 -1.08
CA VAL A 25 -10.49 14.51 -0.31
C VAL A 25 -11.52 15.38 -1.02
N ASP A 26 -12.29 14.75 -1.91
CA ASP A 26 -13.45 15.34 -2.57
C ASP A 26 -14.75 14.60 -2.16
N ASP A 27 -15.90 15.09 -2.64
CA ASP A 27 -17.20 14.49 -2.32
C ASP A 27 -17.29 13.02 -2.75
N ALA A 28 -16.63 12.65 -3.84
CA ALA A 28 -16.66 11.28 -4.36
C ALA A 28 -15.84 10.33 -3.47
N PHE A 29 -14.65 10.75 -3.05
CA PHE A 29 -13.81 10.03 -2.10
C PHE A 29 -14.52 9.87 -0.76
N VAL A 30 -15.10 10.95 -0.21
CA VAL A 30 -15.86 10.92 1.04
C VAL A 30 -17.06 9.99 0.96
N GLN A 31 -17.81 10.00 -0.16
CA GLN A 31 -18.92 9.07 -0.36
C GLN A 31 -18.45 7.61 -0.36
N THR A 32 -17.32 7.33 -1.01
CA THR A 32 -16.76 5.97 -1.06
C THR A 32 -16.27 5.50 0.30
N LEU A 33 -15.58 6.36 1.07
CA LEU A 33 -15.22 6.05 2.45
C LEU A 33 -16.47 5.83 3.33
N ASN A 34 -17.49 6.67 3.19
CA ASN A 34 -18.72 6.51 3.95
C ASN A 34 -19.47 5.22 3.62
N LYS A 35 -19.42 4.74 2.37
CA LYS A 35 -19.91 3.41 2.03
C LYS A 35 -19.08 2.33 2.68
N SER A 36 -17.74 2.40 2.59
CA SER A 36 -16.87 1.36 3.17
C SER A 36 -17.05 1.21 4.69
N LYS A 37 -17.46 2.28 5.39
CA LYS A 37 -17.82 2.28 6.82
C LYS A 37 -18.97 1.34 7.18
N ASN A 38 -19.85 0.99 6.23
CA ASN A 38 -21.00 0.12 6.49
C ASN A 38 -20.59 -1.34 6.77
N GLY A 39 -19.38 -1.75 6.38
CA GLY A 39 -19.00 -3.16 6.41
C GLY A 39 -19.58 -3.95 5.23
N GLY A 40 -19.35 -5.26 5.19
CA GLY A 40 -19.98 -6.13 4.20
C GLY A 40 -19.43 -5.93 2.78
N ASP A 41 -20.34 -6.03 1.80
CA ASP A 41 -20.04 -5.83 0.38
C ASP A 41 -19.47 -4.44 0.09
N ASP A 42 -19.89 -3.39 0.82
CA ASP A 42 -19.38 -2.04 0.60
C ASP A 42 -17.88 -1.94 0.93
N THR A 43 -17.44 -2.58 2.01
CA THR A 43 -15.99 -2.69 2.34
C THR A 43 -15.27 -3.52 1.30
N TRP A 44 -15.87 -4.61 0.81
CA TRP A 44 -15.27 -5.41 -0.25
C TRP A 44 -15.09 -4.61 -1.55
N GLN A 45 -16.11 -3.88 -2.01
CA GLN A 45 -16.03 -3.07 -3.24
C GLN A 45 -14.95 -2.00 -3.15
N PHE A 46 -14.74 -1.42 -1.97
CA PHE A 46 -13.64 -0.49 -1.74
C PHE A 46 -12.28 -1.16 -1.98
N PHE A 47 -12.03 -2.32 -1.37
CA PHE A 47 -10.79 -3.08 -1.54
C PHE A 47 -10.63 -3.63 -2.96
N TYR A 48 -11.71 -4.01 -3.62
CA TYR A 48 -11.69 -4.40 -5.02
C TYR A 48 -11.20 -3.26 -5.92
N GLY A 49 -11.63 -2.02 -5.68
CA GLY A 49 -11.09 -0.86 -6.39
C GLY A 49 -9.62 -0.61 -6.09
N ILE A 50 -9.17 -0.80 -4.84
CA ILE A 50 -7.73 -0.73 -4.51
C ILE A 50 -6.95 -1.79 -5.30
N ALA A 51 -7.43 -3.03 -5.34
CA ALA A 51 -6.81 -4.12 -6.10
C ALA A 51 -6.69 -3.78 -7.60
N GLN A 52 -7.74 -3.22 -8.21
CA GLN A 52 -7.70 -2.75 -9.60
C GLN A 52 -6.64 -1.65 -9.82
N THR A 53 -6.40 -0.80 -8.81
CA THR A 53 -5.34 0.21 -8.85
C THR A 53 -3.96 -0.44 -8.80
N SER A 54 -3.79 -1.47 -7.97
CA SER A 54 -2.56 -2.29 -7.94
C SER A 54 -2.32 -2.96 -9.29
N ASP A 55 -3.34 -3.58 -9.88
CA ASP A 55 -3.23 -4.25 -11.19
C ASP A 55 -2.81 -3.26 -12.29
N PHE A 56 -3.36 -2.05 -12.26
CA PHE A 56 -2.95 -0.98 -13.17
C PHE A 56 -1.46 -0.65 -13.01
N TRP A 57 -0.97 -0.50 -11.77
CA TRP A 57 0.46 -0.28 -11.53
C TRP A 57 1.31 -1.48 -11.97
N GLY A 58 0.83 -2.71 -11.81
CA GLY A 58 1.46 -3.90 -12.38
C GLY A 58 1.57 -3.84 -13.91
N LYS A 59 0.53 -3.34 -14.60
CA LYS A 59 0.55 -3.09 -16.06
C LYS A 59 1.54 -1.99 -16.46
N VAL A 60 1.70 -0.96 -15.63
CA VAL A 60 2.74 0.07 -15.83
C VAL A 60 4.13 -0.54 -15.70
N ALA A 61 4.35 -1.38 -14.67
CA ALA A 61 5.65 -1.99 -14.38
C ALA A 61 6.12 -2.95 -15.49
N ASN A 62 5.21 -3.77 -16.01
CA ASN A 62 5.52 -4.75 -17.04
C ASN A 62 5.44 -4.18 -18.48
N ASN A 63 5.24 -2.86 -18.63
CA ASN A 63 5.09 -2.17 -19.91
C ASN A 63 3.93 -2.69 -20.79
N SER A 64 2.85 -3.20 -20.18
CA SER A 64 1.64 -3.63 -20.91
C SER A 64 0.59 -2.53 -21.08
N ILE A 65 0.86 -1.33 -20.57
CA ILE A 65 0.03 -0.15 -20.78
C ILE A 65 0.77 0.93 -21.58
N ASP A 66 0.09 1.46 -22.59
CA ASP A 66 0.62 2.52 -23.42
C ASP A 66 0.39 3.89 -22.77
N PHE A 67 1.45 4.70 -22.83
CA PHE A 67 1.37 6.12 -22.48
C PHE A 67 1.11 6.93 -23.74
N ALA A 68 0.18 7.88 -23.67
CA ALA A 68 -0.17 8.78 -24.75
C ALA A 68 0.12 10.23 -24.37
N ASP A 69 0.63 10.99 -25.33
CA ASP A 69 0.77 12.44 -25.21
C ASP A 69 -0.61 13.12 -25.34
N GLY A 70 -0.85 14.17 -24.56
CA GLY A 70 -2.05 14.98 -24.62
C GLY A 70 -1.81 16.44 -24.25
N VAL A 71 -2.90 17.20 -24.14
CA VAL A 71 -2.88 18.59 -23.66
C VAL A 71 -3.96 18.82 -22.61
N ASP A 72 -3.67 19.65 -21.61
CA ASP A 72 -4.65 20.07 -20.60
C ASP A 72 -5.62 21.15 -21.13
N LYS A 73 -6.57 21.58 -20.29
CA LYS A 73 -7.54 22.63 -20.62
C LYS A 73 -6.92 23.99 -20.95
N ASN A 74 -5.66 24.22 -20.54
CA ASN A 74 -4.90 25.44 -20.78
C ASN A 74 -3.90 25.28 -21.94
N GLY A 75 -3.87 24.12 -22.61
CA GLY A 75 -2.95 23.82 -23.70
C GLY A 75 -1.56 23.35 -23.28
N ASN A 76 -1.32 23.07 -21.99
CA ASN A 76 -0.04 22.52 -21.52
C ASN A 76 0.07 21.03 -21.87
N PRO A 77 1.25 20.54 -22.26
CA PRO A 77 1.46 19.12 -22.55
C PRO A 77 1.23 18.29 -21.29
N ILE A 78 0.60 17.12 -21.44
CA ILE A 78 0.41 16.12 -20.39
C ILE A 78 0.72 14.73 -20.95
N ILE A 79 1.03 13.79 -20.07
CA ILE A 79 1.09 12.37 -20.40
C ILE A 79 -0.07 11.66 -19.73
N MET A 80 -0.72 10.74 -20.43
CA MET A 80 -1.84 9.96 -19.92
C MET A 80 -1.63 8.47 -20.15
N ALA A 81 -2.19 7.64 -19.28
CA ALA A 81 -2.33 6.19 -19.49
C ALA A 81 -3.67 5.74 -18.90
N SER A 82 -4.32 4.74 -19.50
CA SER A 82 -5.56 4.19 -18.95
C SER A 82 -5.76 2.74 -19.37
N ASP A 83 -6.36 1.95 -18.50
CA ASP A 83 -6.83 0.59 -18.81
C ASP A 83 -8.37 0.51 -18.90
N GLY A 84 -9.03 1.67 -19.01
CA GLY A 84 -10.49 1.82 -19.03
C GLY A 84 -11.12 2.06 -17.65
N ASN A 85 -10.51 1.57 -16.57
CA ASN A 85 -11.03 1.73 -15.21
C ASN A 85 -10.16 2.69 -14.37
N ILE A 86 -8.85 2.60 -14.51
CA ILE A 86 -7.91 3.54 -13.92
C ILE A 86 -7.44 4.50 -15.02
N ALA A 87 -7.41 5.80 -14.69
CA ALA A 87 -6.82 6.83 -15.53
C ALA A 87 -5.66 7.47 -14.79
N LEU A 88 -4.47 7.44 -15.39
CA LEU A 88 -3.29 8.14 -14.93
C LEU A 88 -3.06 9.38 -15.78
N ARG A 89 -2.70 10.47 -15.13
CA ARG A 89 -2.33 11.74 -15.75
C ARG A 89 -1.08 12.30 -15.09
N ILE A 90 -0.08 12.63 -15.90
CA ILE A 90 1.13 13.33 -15.50
C ILE A 90 1.03 14.77 -16.00
N VAL A 91 1.14 15.73 -15.09
CA VAL A 91 1.06 17.18 -15.37
C VAL A 91 2.29 17.85 -14.78
N GLY A 92 2.97 18.68 -15.56
CA GLY A 92 4.11 19.49 -15.12
C GLY A 92 3.82 20.97 -15.31
N LEU A 93 4.02 21.75 -14.26
CA LEU A 93 4.07 23.21 -14.33
C LEU A 93 5.52 23.65 -14.18
N PHE A 94 6.05 24.24 -15.25
CA PHE A 94 7.43 24.69 -15.30
C PHE A 94 7.49 26.21 -15.41
N SER A 95 8.36 26.82 -14.63
CA SER A 95 8.62 28.26 -14.65
C SER A 95 10.11 28.51 -14.57
N VAL A 96 10.56 29.57 -15.23
CA VAL A 96 11.94 30.04 -15.06
C VAL A 96 12.06 30.60 -13.62
N PRO A 97 13.01 30.13 -12.81
CA PRO A 97 13.22 30.59 -11.45
C PRO A 97 13.55 32.09 -11.43
N GLU A 98 12.99 32.83 -10.48
CA GLU A 98 13.25 34.27 -10.32
C GLU A 98 14.68 34.55 -9.84
N ASN A 99 15.29 33.60 -9.11
CA ASN A 99 16.69 33.64 -8.68
C ASN A 99 17.46 32.46 -9.27
N THR A 100 18.43 32.74 -10.12
CA THR A 100 19.34 31.74 -10.71
C THR A 100 20.62 31.52 -9.91
N ASP A 101 20.78 32.23 -8.78
CA ASP A 101 21.96 32.17 -7.91
C ASP A 101 21.94 30.97 -6.94
N ASP A 102 20.85 30.19 -6.94
CA ASP A 102 20.78 28.92 -6.21
C ASP A 102 21.57 27.85 -6.98
N ASP A 103 22.37 27.03 -6.29
CA ASP A 103 23.21 25.99 -6.90
C ASP A 103 22.36 24.92 -7.63
N ASN A 104 21.08 24.79 -7.27
CA ASN A 104 20.13 23.86 -7.90
C ASN A 104 18.69 24.44 -7.94
N PRO A 105 18.41 25.39 -8.85
CA PRO A 105 17.17 26.13 -8.80
C PRO A 105 15.97 25.23 -9.14
N VAL A 106 14.86 25.46 -8.43
CA VAL A 106 13.58 24.82 -8.70
C VAL A 106 12.99 25.41 -9.98
N ILE A 107 12.70 24.56 -10.95
CA ILE A 107 12.18 24.96 -12.27
C ILE A 107 10.73 24.55 -12.48
N GLY A 108 10.12 23.83 -11.53
CA GLY A 108 8.73 23.46 -11.63
C GLY A 108 8.27 22.41 -10.62
N VAL A 109 7.02 22.01 -10.78
CA VAL A 109 6.39 20.91 -10.06
C VAL A 109 5.75 19.98 -11.08
N ALA A 110 6.02 18.69 -10.95
CA ALA A 110 5.33 17.63 -11.68
C ALA A 110 4.39 16.88 -10.74
N THR A 111 3.20 16.55 -11.19
CA THR A 111 2.22 15.77 -10.46
C THR A 111 1.76 14.58 -11.26
N VAL A 112 1.54 13.48 -10.57
CA VAL A 112 1.00 12.24 -11.12
C VAL A 112 -0.31 11.99 -10.39
N GLN A 113 -1.41 12.08 -11.13
CA GLN A 113 -2.76 11.87 -10.64
C GLN A 113 -3.27 10.54 -11.17
N THR A 114 -3.86 9.72 -10.31
CA THR A 114 -4.56 8.50 -10.70
C THR A 114 -6.00 8.57 -10.21
N GLY A 115 -6.96 8.44 -11.11
CA GLY A 115 -8.38 8.32 -10.78
C GLY A 115 -8.88 6.90 -11.03
N ASN A 116 -9.66 6.38 -10.11
CA ASN A 116 -10.28 5.06 -10.20
C ASN A 116 -11.79 5.20 -10.37
N THR A 117 -12.35 4.68 -11.46
CA THR A 117 -13.80 4.85 -11.71
C THR A 117 -14.68 3.98 -10.81
N THR A 118 -14.19 2.83 -10.34
CA THR A 118 -14.91 1.95 -9.39
C THR A 118 -15.09 2.61 -8.03
N THR A 119 -14.01 3.15 -7.46
CA THR A 119 -14.06 3.82 -6.14
C THR A 119 -14.35 5.30 -6.26
N SER A 120 -14.32 5.88 -7.47
CA SER A 120 -14.31 7.32 -7.69
C SER A 120 -13.23 8.07 -6.88
N ALA A 121 -12.22 7.35 -6.40
CA ALA A 121 -11.14 7.90 -5.60
C ALA A 121 -10.02 8.39 -6.53
N SER A 122 -9.46 9.55 -6.19
CA SER A 122 -8.30 10.10 -6.87
C SER A 122 -7.11 10.14 -5.91
N MET A 123 -5.95 9.66 -6.36
CA MET A 123 -4.69 9.77 -5.64
C MET A 123 -3.75 10.69 -6.40
N ILE A 124 -2.84 11.34 -5.67
CA ILE A 124 -1.86 12.24 -6.27
C ILE A 124 -0.47 12.08 -5.65
N MET A 125 0.55 12.09 -6.51
CA MET A 125 1.94 12.30 -6.14
C MET A 125 2.43 13.63 -6.70
N ALA A 126 3.23 14.36 -5.95
CA ALA A 126 3.85 15.60 -6.42
C ALA A 126 5.37 15.55 -6.27
N PHE A 127 6.08 16.06 -7.28
CA PHE A 127 7.53 16.09 -7.37
C PHE A 127 7.98 17.51 -7.68
N THR A 128 8.94 18.03 -6.93
CA THR A 128 9.68 19.24 -7.27
C THR A 128 10.69 18.88 -8.36
N VAL A 129 10.72 19.66 -9.44
CA VAL A 129 11.70 19.51 -10.52
C VAL A 129 12.78 20.57 -10.37
N ARG A 130 14.02 20.12 -10.22
CA ARG A 130 15.19 20.99 -10.06
C ARG A 130 16.16 20.80 -11.20
N VAL A 131 16.92 21.84 -11.48
CA VAL A 131 18.15 21.72 -12.26
C VAL A 131 19.24 21.24 -11.32
N ALA A 132 19.77 20.05 -11.59
CA ALA A 132 20.88 19.45 -10.85
C ALA A 132 22.25 19.89 -11.39
N SER A 133 22.33 20.20 -12.69
CA SER A 133 23.48 20.87 -13.27
C SER A 133 23.12 21.55 -14.59
N LEU A 134 23.62 22.76 -14.77
CA LEU A 134 23.66 23.43 -16.07
C LEU A 134 25.10 23.87 -16.35
N PRO A 135 25.55 23.83 -17.61
CA PRO A 135 26.84 24.43 -17.96
C PRO A 135 26.82 25.91 -17.60
N VAL A 136 27.86 26.38 -16.90
CA VAL A 136 27.98 27.75 -16.33
C VAL A 136 27.71 28.87 -17.35
N TYR A 137 27.84 28.59 -18.64
CA TYR A 137 27.69 29.56 -19.73
C TYR A 137 26.31 29.54 -20.42
N ILE A 138 25.39 28.65 -20.02
CA ILE A 138 24.07 28.54 -20.63
C ILE A 138 23.02 29.09 -19.66
N PRO A 139 22.45 30.29 -19.93
CA PRO A 139 21.38 30.81 -19.10
C PRO A 139 20.11 29.96 -19.25
N LEU A 140 19.42 29.71 -18.13
CA LEU A 140 18.12 29.06 -18.15
C LEU A 140 17.07 30.01 -18.73
N THR A 141 16.80 29.88 -20.02
CA THR A 141 15.78 30.67 -20.73
C THR A 141 14.46 29.92 -20.84
N LYS A 142 13.36 30.64 -21.14
CA LYS A 142 12.06 30.01 -21.42
C LYS A 142 12.11 29.01 -22.58
N SER A 143 12.92 29.28 -23.61
CA SER A 143 13.09 28.38 -24.76
C SER A 143 13.81 27.10 -24.35
N LEU A 144 14.90 27.22 -23.59
CA LEU A 144 15.64 26.07 -23.09
C LEU A 144 14.79 25.24 -22.12
N LEU A 145 13.98 25.88 -21.27
CA LEU A 145 13.03 25.20 -20.39
C LEU A 145 11.98 24.42 -21.19
N ALA A 146 11.46 25.00 -22.28
CA ALA A 146 10.53 24.31 -23.18
C ALA A 146 11.16 23.05 -23.81
N ASP A 147 12.45 23.11 -24.16
CA ASP A 147 13.20 21.96 -24.66
C ASP A 147 13.41 20.87 -23.59
N PHE A 148 13.45 21.24 -22.30
CA PHE A 148 13.54 20.30 -21.18
C PHE A 148 12.21 19.61 -20.82
N VAL A 149 11.06 20.18 -21.18
CA VAL A 149 9.74 19.63 -20.80
C VAL A 149 9.58 18.18 -21.28
N LYS A 150 9.91 17.88 -22.54
CA LYS A 150 9.78 16.53 -23.10
C LYS A 150 10.71 15.51 -22.42
N PRO A 151 12.01 15.80 -22.21
CA PRO A 151 12.88 14.98 -21.36
C PRO A 151 12.36 14.76 -19.94
N VAL A 152 11.80 15.79 -19.27
CA VAL A 152 11.23 15.64 -17.92
C VAL A 152 10.11 14.61 -17.92
N TYR A 153 9.17 14.72 -18.85
CA TYR A 153 8.07 13.77 -18.98
C TYR A 153 8.54 12.34 -19.29
N SER A 154 9.55 12.18 -20.16
CA SER A 154 10.16 10.87 -20.44
C SER A 154 10.84 10.26 -19.21
N ASN A 155 11.53 11.09 -18.43
CA ASN A 155 12.19 10.66 -17.19
C ASN A 155 11.17 10.33 -16.09
N LEU A 156 10.10 11.11 -15.96
CA LEU A 156 8.99 10.83 -15.05
C LEU A 156 8.29 9.52 -15.41
N LYS A 157 8.05 9.25 -16.70
CA LYS A 157 7.54 7.95 -17.16
C LYS A 157 8.46 6.81 -16.71
N THR A 158 9.76 6.95 -16.97
CA THR A 158 10.76 5.93 -16.59
C THR A 158 10.82 5.73 -15.07
N PHE A 159 10.76 6.82 -14.31
CA PHE A 159 10.72 6.79 -12.85
C PHE A 159 9.46 6.09 -12.35
N LEU A 160 8.29 6.42 -12.90
CA LEU A 160 7.03 5.77 -12.55
C LEU A 160 7.03 4.28 -12.89
N GLN A 161 7.60 3.88 -14.04
CA GLN A 161 7.75 2.47 -14.40
C GLN A 161 8.68 1.70 -13.44
N LYS A 162 9.69 2.38 -12.88
CA LYS A 162 10.58 1.78 -11.86
C LYS A 162 9.90 1.72 -10.48
N MET A 163 9.11 2.73 -10.14
CA MET A 163 8.38 2.80 -8.88
C MET A 163 7.11 1.93 -8.89
N SER A 164 6.56 1.62 -10.05
CA SER A 164 5.25 0.98 -10.17
C SER A 164 5.18 -0.42 -9.58
N SER A 165 6.29 -1.16 -9.52
CA SER A 165 6.33 -2.43 -8.78
C SER A 165 6.10 -2.18 -7.28
N SER A 166 6.79 -1.21 -6.69
CA SER A 166 6.60 -0.83 -5.28
C SER A 166 5.21 -0.23 -5.01
N LEU A 167 4.65 0.54 -5.96
CA LEU A 167 3.28 1.06 -5.88
C LEU A 167 2.25 -0.08 -5.99
N SER A 168 2.48 -1.05 -6.87
CA SER A 168 1.63 -2.24 -7.00
C SER A 168 1.68 -3.08 -5.72
N GLU A 169 2.88 -3.37 -5.20
CA GLU A 169 3.06 -4.10 -3.94
C GLU A 169 2.34 -3.40 -2.79
N SER A 170 2.61 -2.10 -2.56
CA SER A 170 2.03 -1.33 -1.45
C SER A 170 0.50 -1.13 -1.52
N THR A 171 -0.11 -1.42 -2.68
CA THR A 171 -1.56 -1.40 -2.87
C THR A 171 -2.15 -2.78 -3.17
N SER A 172 -1.34 -3.84 -3.08
CA SER A 172 -1.79 -5.20 -3.37
C SER A 172 -2.76 -5.69 -2.30
N VAL A 173 -3.80 -6.38 -2.76
CA VAL A 173 -4.89 -6.91 -1.94
C VAL A 173 -5.08 -8.37 -2.35
N GLY A 174 -4.76 -9.31 -1.47
CA GLY A 174 -5.04 -10.74 -1.69
C GLY A 174 -4.08 -11.48 -2.62
N ASN A 175 -3.12 -10.82 -3.25
CA ASN A 175 -1.99 -11.48 -3.91
C ASN A 175 -0.89 -11.75 -2.89
N VAL A 176 -0.30 -12.94 -2.93
CA VAL A 176 0.85 -13.31 -2.12
C VAL A 176 2.04 -12.48 -2.62
N VAL A 177 2.40 -11.42 -1.90
CA VAL A 177 3.79 -10.96 -1.93
C VAL A 177 4.54 -11.99 -1.09
N ASP A 178 5.18 -12.95 -1.76
CA ASP A 178 5.99 -13.95 -1.10
C ASP A 178 7.25 -13.27 -0.56
N ALA A 179 7.14 -12.68 0.64
CA ALA A 179 8.23 -11.94 1.27
C ALA A 179 9.50 -12.80 1.40
N ALA A 180 9.38 -14.14 1.41
CA ALA A 180 10.50 -15.06 1.38
C ALA A 180 11.19 -15.12 0.00
N ALA A 181 10.45 -15.07 -1.10
CA ALA A 181 11.01 -15.11 -2.46
C ALA A 181 11.83 -13.85 -2.79
N THR A 182 11.40 -12.66 -2.35
CA THR A 182 12.16 -11.41 -2.52
C THR A 182 13.46 -11.35 -1.72
N THR A 183 13.59 -12.13 -0.64
CA THR A 183 14.81 -12.16 0.17
C THR A 183 15.82 -13.18 -0.38
N GLU A 184 15.36 -14.27 -0.99
CA GLU A 184 16.23 -15.29 -1.59
C GLU A 184 16.82 -14.85 -2.94
N GLU A 185 16.08 -14.09 -3.76
CA GLU A 185 16.54 -13.69 -5.11
C GLU A 185 17.66 -12.62 -5.06
N VAL A 186 17.69 -11.77 -4.03
CA VAL A 186 18.73 -10.73 -3.85
C VAL A 186 20.02 -11.31 -3.24
N VAL A 187 19.93 -12.41 -2.50
CA VAL A 187 21.10 -13.05 -1.86
C VAL A 187 21.76 -14.10 -2.78
N ALA A 188 21.00 -14.74 -3.66
CA ALA A 188 21.51 -15.77 -4.56
C ALA A 188 22.45 -15.23 -5.67
N GLU A 189 22.33 -13.96 -6.06
CA GLU A 189 23.18 -13.36 -7.10
C GLU A 189 24.59 -12.94 -6.61
N GLN A 190 24.90 -13.05 -5.32
CA GLN A 190 26.21 -12.62 -4.77
C GLN A 190 27.14 -13.72 -4.21
N ASN A 191 26.69 -14.98 -4.08
CA ASN A 191 27.51 -16.01 -3.41
C ASN A 191 27.74 -17.28 -4.23
N SER A 192 28.13 -17.11 -5.51
CA SER A 192 28.68 -18.20 -6.31
C SER A 192 30.17 -18.44 -6.02
N VAL A 193 30.53 -18.93 -4.82
CA VAL A 193 31.82 -19.60 -4.57
C VAL A 193 31.68 -20.65 -3.43
N GLU A 194 31.85 -21.92 -3.80
CA GLU A 194 32.31 -23.11 -3.06
C GLU A 194 31.86 -23.40 -1.60
N GLU A 195 30.96 -24.37 -1.49
CA GLU A 195 31.06 -25.70 -0.81
C GLU A 195 31.62 -25.87 0.63
N ILE A 196 30.87 -26.68 1.41
CA ILE A 196 31.26 -27.65 2.46
C ILE A 196 30.85 -27.36 3.95
N VAL A 197 29.82 -28.13 4.39
CA VAL A 197 29.64 -28.89 5.65
C VAL A 197 28.79 -28.34 6.82
N GLU A 198 27.66 -29.05 7.02
CA GLU A 198 27.06 -29.63 8.26
C GLU A 198 26.88 -28.75 9.52
N ASN A 199 25.89 -28.88 10.40
CA ASN A 199 24.84 -29.86 10.74
C ASN A 199 23.98 -29.14 11.81
N GLU A 200 22.64 -29.14 11.76
CA GLU A 200 21.70 -29.85 12.66
C GLU A 200 20.53 -28.86 12.88
N ALA A 201 19.24 -29.20 12.97
CA ALA A 201 18.54 -30.47 12.93
C ALA A 201 17.04 -30.15 12.72
N LEU A 202 16.39 -30.77 11.74
CA LEU A 202 15.01 -31.23 11.86
C LEU A 202 14.94 -32.56 11.13
N GLU A 203 14.96 -33.60 11.95
CA GLU A 203 15.02 -35.00 11.60
C GLU A 203 13.72 -35.41 10.90
N TYR A 204 13.75 -35.55 9.58
CA TYR A 204 12.66 -36.18 8.84
C TYR A 204 12.70 -37.69 9.07
N ILE A 205 11.71 -38.21 9.78
CA ILE A 205 11.43 -39.64 9.84
C ILE A 205 11.08 -40.10 8.41
N LYS A 206 12.07 -40.62 7.68
CA LYS A 206 11.84 -41.39 6.45
C LYS A 206 11.43 -42.80 6.85
N LEU A 207 10.11 -43.04 6.92
CA LEU A 207 9.58 -44.39 6.94
C LEU A 207 9.72 -45.01 5.54
N ASN A 208 10.47 -46.11 5.44
CA ASN A 208 10.57 -46.91 4.23
C ASN A 208 9.26 -47.70 4.04
N TRP A 209 8.49 -47.32 3.02
CA TRP A 209 7.13 -47.83 2.78
C TRP A 209 7.06 -49.23 2.13
N SER A 210 8.18 -49.93 1.97
CA SER A 210 8.21 -51.31 1.44
C SER A 210 7.94 -52.39 2.49
N ASP A 211 7.98 -52.05 3.78
CA ASP A 211 8.00 -53.06 4.87
C ASP A 211 6.69 -53.10 5.70
N ILE A 212 5.69 -52.29 5.39
CA ILE A 212 4.41 -52.20 6.13
C ILE A 212 3.24 -52.53 5.18
N MET A 213 3.19 -53.78 4.71
CA MET A 213 2.08 -54.32 3.88
C MET A 213 1.16 -55.28 4.64
N LEU A 214 1.19 -55.31 5.97
CA LEU A 214 0.25 -56.12 6.76
C LEU A 214 -0.59 -55.25 7.71
N GLU A 215 -1.91 -55.43 7.63
CA GLU A 215 -3.01 -54.78 8.39
C GLU A 215 -3.72 -53.57 7.74
N ALA A 216 -4.31 -53.83 6.57
CA ALA A 216 -5.12 -52.93 5.74
C ALA A 216 -6.49 -52.48 6.34
N ALA A 217 -6.71 -52.53 7.66
CA ALA A 217 -7.97 -52.08 8.29
C ALA A 217 -7.81 -50.85 9.22
N GLY A 218 -6.59 -50.55 9.72
CA GLY A 218 -6.33 -49.41 10.61
C GLY A 218 -5.62 -48.21 9.95
N VAL A 219 -4.95 -48.43 8.81
CA VAL A 219 -4.21 -47.38 8.10
C VAL A 219 -5.15 -46.46 7.29
N GLY A 220 -6.32 -46.97 6.87
CA GLY A 220 -7.34 -46.18 6.18
C GLY A 220 -7.90 -45.04 7.02
N SER A 221 -8.06 -45.23 8.33
CA SER A 221 -8.47 -44.17 9.27
C SER A 221 -7.39 -43.12 9.50
N LEU A 222 -6.11 -43.49 9.50
CA LEU A 222 -5.00 -42.54 9.65
C LEU A 222 -4.76 -41.74 8.35
N MET A 223 -4.87 -42.38 7.19
CA MET A 223 -4.83 -41.67 5.90
C MET A 223 -6.06 -40.79 5.68
N ALA A 224 -7.25 -41.22 6.10
CA ALA A 224 -8.45 -40.39 6.08
C ALA A 224 -8.34 -39.21 7.05
N LEU A 225 -7.65 -39.35 8.20
CA LEU A 225 -7.37 -38.23 9.10
C LEU A 225 -6.44 -37.21 8.43
N SER A 226 -5.34 -37.65 7.80
CA SER A 226 -4.42 -36.75 7.11
C SER A 226 -5.05 -36.08 5.90
N MET A 227 -5.89 -36.80 5.13
CA MET A 227 -6.66 -36.23 4.01
C MET A 227 -7.78 -35.31 4.49
N ALA A 228 -8.43 -35.62 5.62
CA ALA A 228 -9.38 -34.72 6.24
C ALA A 228 -8.68 -33.45 6.74
N LEU A 229 -7.52 -33.58 7.39
CA LEU A 229 -6.71 -32.45 7.85
C LEU A 229 -6.28 -31.57 6.66
N THR A 230 -5.73 -32.13 5.57
CA THR A 230 -5.38 -31.32 4.39
C THR A 230 -6.59 -30.69 3.68
N SER A 231 -7.79 -31.26 3.80
CA SER A 231 -9.04 -30.63 3.33
C SER A 231 -9.60 -29.54 4.26
N LEU A 232 -9.14 -29.53 5.51
CA LEU A 232 -9.55 -28.59 6.55
C LEU A 232 -8.59 -27.38 6.61
N GLY A 233 -7.30 -27.60 6.36
CA GLY A 233 -6.29 -26.55 6.29
C GLY A 233 -6.59 -25.55 5.17
N HIS A 234 -6.57 -24.26 5.49
CA HIS A 234 -6.69 -23.18 4.51
C HIS A 234 -5.91 -21.94 4.94
N GLN A 235 -5.32 -21.26 3.96
CA GLN A 235 -4.68 -19.97 4.18
C GLN A 235 -5.74 -18.89 4.31
N MET A 236 -5.57 -18.02 5.31
CA MET A 236 -6.42 -16.87 5.57
C MET A 236 -5.60 -15.60 5.45
N TYR A 237 -6.11 -14.66 4.65
CA TYR A 237 -5.50 -13.36 4.45
C TYR A 237 -6.38 -12.28 5.05
N HIS A 238 -5.74 -11.26 5.62
CA HIS A 238 -6.43 -10.04 6.04
C HIS A 238 -5.70 -8.81 5.54
N SER A 239 -6.41 -7.91 4.86
CA SER A 239 -5.90 -6.59 4.50
C SER A 239 -6.53 -5.50 5.37
N LEU A 240 -5.71 -4.65 5.97
CA LEU A 240 -6.16 -3.49 6.75
C LEU A 240 -5.77 -2.20 6.03
N TYR A 241 -6.77 -1.33 5.81
CA TYR A 241 -6.61 0.01 5.26
C TYR A 241 -6.88 1.02 6.37
N ILE A 242 -5.90 1.83 6.74
CA ILE A 242 -6.05 2.88 7.76
C ILE A 242 -6.01 4.23 7.05
N GLN A 243 -7.08 5.03 7.19
CA GLN A 243 -7.18 6.38 6.64
C GLN A 243 -7.11 7.41 7.75
N ASN A 244 -6.20 8.37 7.60
CA ASN A 244 -6.11 9.54 8.49
C ASN A 244 -6.80 10.75 7.84
N LEU A 245 -7.97 11.15 8.38
CA LEU A 245 -8.66 12.40 8.03
C LEU A 245 -8.50 13.46 9.14
N THR A 246 -7.61 13.24 10.10
CA THR A 246 -7.39 14.15 11.22
C THR A 246 -6.35 15.22 10.88
N SER A 247 -6.28 16.27 11.70
CA SER A 247 -5.26 17.31 11.60
C SER A 247 -3.92 16.92 12.24
N GLU A 248 -3.76 15.68 12.70
CA GLU A 248 -2.57 15.20 13.39
C GLU A 248 -1.95 14.02 12.65
N ASP A 249 -0.62 13.92 12.71
CA ASP A 249 0.09 12.72 12.29
C ASP A 249 -0.29 11.56 13.22
N ILE A 250 -0.43 10.35 12.69
CA ILE A 250 -0.69 9.15 13.50
C ILE A 250 0.53 8.25 13.44
N THR A 251 1.14 7.97 14.58
CA THR A 251 2.16 6.91 14.65
C THR A 251 1.49 5.57 14.91
N TRP A 252 1.87 4.54 14.16
CA TRP A 252 1.33 3.20 14.32
C TRP A 252 2.39 2.20 14.79
N SER A 253 1.92 1.16 15.50
CA SER A 253 2.68 -0.04 15.83
C SER A 253 1.73 -1.22 15.92
N TYR A 254 2.21 -2.45 15.80
CA TYR A 254 1.36 -3.63 15.88
C TYR A 254 2.02 -4.74 16.69
N ASP A 255 1.19 -5.60 17.27
CA ASP A 255 1.62 -6.86 17.88
C ASP A 255 0.81 -8.00 17.26
N ILE A 256 1.50 -9.03 16.78
CA ILE A 256 0.86 -10.24 16.27
C ILE A 256 0.63 -11.20 17.44
N ILE A 257 -0.62 -11.62 17.63
CA ILE A 257 -1.01 -12.63 18.61
C ILE A 257 -0.94 -14.01 17.95
N THR A 258 -1.54 -14.15 16.76
CA THR A 258 -1.44 -15.33 15.89
C THR A 258 -1.36 -14.87 14.44
N GLY A 259 -0.63 -15.62 13.61
CA GLY A 259 -0.34 -15.23 12.24
C GLY A 259 1.06 -14.66 12.04
N LYS A 260 1.27 -14.12 10.85
CA LYS A 260 2.47 -13.42 10.42
C LYS A 260 2.08 -12.27 9.49
N VAL A 261 3.00 -11.34 9.30
CA VAL A 261 2.74 -10.23 8.39
C VAL A 261 3.29 -10.54 7.00
N SER A 262 2.51 -10.18 5.99
CA SER A 262 2.81 -10.39 4.58
C SER A 262 3.20 -9.08 3.88
N LEU A 263 2.65 -7.94 4.32
CA LEU A 263 2.94 -6.63 3.74
C LEU A 263 2.81 -5.50 4.78
N PHE A 264 3.71 -4.52 4.68
CA PHE A 264 3.67 -3.26 5.45
C PHE A 264 3.85 -2.03 4.55
N PRO A 265 3.35 -0.86 4.99
CA PRO A 265 3.87 0.41 4.49
C PRO A 265 5.36 0.45 4.88
N GLY A 266 6.27 0.56 3.90
CA GLY A 266 7.70 0.25 4.03
C GLY A 266 8.34 0.58 5.39
N GLU A 267 9.19 -0.34 5.89
CA GLU A 267 9.68 -0.46 7.27
C GLU A 267 10.23 0.82 7.94
N ALA A 268 10.59 1.85 7.16
CA ALA A 268 11.15 3.09 7.65
C ALA A 268 10.12 4.15 8.09
N ASN A 269 8.82 4.01 7.76
CA ASN A 269 7.83 5.01 8.16
C ASN A 269 6.62 4.47 8.91
N THR A 270 6.67 4.61 10.24
CA THR A 270 5.58 4.29 11.17
C THR A 270 4.57 5.42 11.35
N THR A 271 4.58 6.44 10.49
CA THR A 271 3.69 7.60 10.59
C THR A 271 2.76 7.70 9.38
N ILE A 272 1.47 7.87 9.65
CA ILE A 272 0.44 8.27 8.67
C ILE A 272 0.26 9.79 8.82
N PRO A 273 0.70 10.61 7.86
CA PRO A 273 0.64 12.06 8.01
C PRO A 273 -0.77 12.60 8.19
N ALA A 274 -0.87 13.77 8.83
CA ALA A 274 -2.08 14.54 8.97
C ALA A 274 -2.69 14.91 7.61
N GLN A 275 -3.99 15.16 7.61
CA GLN A 275 -4.67 15.79 6.49
C GLN A 275 -4.10 17.21 6.27
N ILE A 276 -3.75 17.53 5.04
CA ILE A 276 -3.22 18.85 4.68
C ILE A 276 -4.08 19.53 3.62
N THR A 277 -4.10 20.86 3.64
CA THR A 277 -4.66 21.67 2.57
C THR A 277 -3.53 22.30 1.77
N THR A 278 -3.52 22.13 0.45
CA THR A 278 -2.45 22.63 -0.42
C THR A 278 -3.01 23.29 -1.67
N SER A 279 -2.40 24.41 -2.07
CA SER A 279 -2.63 25.06 -3.37
C SER A 279 -1.61 24.66 -4.43
N ALA A 280 -0.66 23.78 -4.09
CA ALA A 280 0.50 23.47 -4.91
C ALA A 280 0.27 22.36 -5.94
N ILE A 281 -0.99 21.97 -6.18
CA ILE A 281 -1.34 20.95 -7.16
C ILE A 281 -1.79 21.65 -8.45
N PRO A 282 -1.10 21.41 -9.58
CA PRO A 282 -1.54 21.86 -10.90
C PRO A 282 -2.97 21.40 -11.21
N ASP A 283 -3.77 22.31 -11.76
CA ASP A 283 -5.06 22.02 -12.41
C ASP A 283 -6.26 21.70 -11.49
N VAL A 284 -6.07 21.64 -10.17
CA VAL A 284 -7.14 21.52 -9.16
C VAL A 284 -7.49 22.93 -8.62
N GLN A 285 -8.78 23.20 -8.39
CA GLN A 285 -9.30 24.50 -7.92
C GLN A 285 -8.62 25.00 -6.61
N ASP A 286 -8.82 26.28 -6.28
CA ASP A 286 -8.31 26.92 -5.07
C ASP A 286 -8.42 25.99 -3.85
N SER A 287 -7.26 25.62 -3.29
CA SER A 287 -7.06 24.69 -2.17
C SER A 287 -7.61 23.26 -2.37
N THR A 288 -6.69 22.29 -2.46
CA THR A 288 -7.00 20.85 -2.46
C THR A 288 -6.71 20.27 -1.08
N VAL A 289 -7.63 19.45 -0.56
CA VAL A 289 -7.43 18.70 0.68
C VAL A 289 -6.85 17.33 0.34
N LEU A 290 -5.76 16.96 1.01
CA LEU A 290 -5.07 15.67 0.86
C LEU A 290 -5.11 14.90 2.16
N SER A 291 -5.38 13.61 2.08
CA SER A 291 -5.36 12.68 3.20
C SER A 291 -4.45 11.50 2.92
N TYR A 292 -3.91 10.89 3.98
CA TYR A 292 -2.90 9.84 3.86
C TYR A 292 -3.37 8.54 4.49
N GLN A 293 -2.89 7.44 3.92
CA GLN A 293 -3.29 6.09 4.27
C GLN A 293 -2.10 5.17 4.56
N ALA A 294 -2.37 4.11 5.29
CA ALA A 294 -1.46 2.98 5.47
C ALA A 294 -2.18 1.66 5.18
N ASN A 295 -1.53 0.80 4.40
CA ASN A 295 -2.04 -0.51 4.01
C ASN A 295 -1.20 -1.61 4.64
N PHE A 296 -1.87 -2.59 5.24
CA PHE A 296 -1.23 -3.75 5.86
C PHE A 296 -1.85 -5.02 5.31
N GLN A 297 -1.06 -6.10 5.23
CA GLN A 297 -1.57 -7.42 4.92
C GLN A 297 -1.00 -8.45 5.88
N PHE A 298 -1.87 -9.25 6.47
CA PHE A 298 -1.56 -10.32 7.41
C PHE A 298 -2.01 -11.66 6.83
N ILE A 299 -1.35 -12.73 7.24
CA ILE A 299 -1.70 -14.10 6.87
C ILE A 299 -1.57 -15.00 8.11
N ASN A 300 -2.37 -16.06 8.21
CA ASN A 300 -2.16 -17.05 9.26
C ASN A 300 -0.79 -17.74 9.14
N SER A 301 -0.22 -18.16 10.28
CA SER A 301 1.14 -18.71 10.34
C SER A 301 1.23 -20.06 9.65
N ASN A 302 0.14 -20.82 9.71
CA ASN A 302 -0.07 -22.08 9.02
C ASN A 302 -1.57 -22.25 8.74
N ASP A 303 -1.90 -23.19 7.88
CA ASP A 303 -3.24 -23.45 7.35
C ASP A 303 -4.30 -23.85 8.40
N TYR A 304 -3.90 -24.09 9.66
CA TYR A 304 -4.77 -24.50 10.75
C TYR A 304 -4.86 -23.45 11.87
N ASP A 305 -4.11 -22.37 11.76
CA ASP A 305 -4.07 -21.32 12.77
C ASP A 305 -5.03 -20.19 12.41
N SER A 306 -5.45 -19.49 13.45
CA SER A 306 -6.15 -18.21 13.36
C SER A 306 -5.20 -17.08 12.95
N LEU A 307 -5.80 -15.93 12.64
CA LEU A 307 -5.09 -14.67 12.44
C LEU A 307 -5.61 -13.66 13.47
N ALA A 308 -4.73 -13.18 14.33
CA ALA A 308 -5.07 -12.24 15.40
C ALA A 308 -3.95 -11.23 15.60
N TYR A 309 -4.29 -9.95 15.57
CA TYR A 309 -3.32 -8.90 15.86
C TYR A 309 -3.98 -7.68 16.47
N VAL A 310 -3.18 -6.88 17.17
CA VAL A 310 -3.60 -5.59 17.72
C VAL A 310 -2.74 -4.50 17.10
N MET A 311 -3.38 -3.59 16.38
CA MET A 311 -2.78 -2.35 15.88
C MET A 311 -2.95 -1.26 16.93
N SER A 312 -1.91 -0.46 17.13
CA SER A 312 -1.88 0.67 18.06
C SER A 312 -1.67 1.94 17.28
N LEU A 313 -2.59 2.89 17.40
CA LEU A 313 -2.52 4.21 16.77
C LEU A 313 -2.33 5.26 17.87
N LYS A 314 -1.23 6.00 17.79
CA LYS A 314 -0.90 7.07 18.74
C LYS A 314 -1.01 8.42 18.05
N LEU A 315 -1.86 9.27 18.61
CA LEU A 315 -1.93 10.68 18.26
C LEU A 315 -0.91 11.46 19.12
N PRO A 316 -0.13 12.40 18.55
CA PRO A 316 0.84 13.21 19.26
C PRO A 316 0.25 13.99 20.44
N SER A 317 -1.02 14.42 20.33
CA SER A 317 -1.71 15.14 21.40
C SER A 317 -2.15 14.25 22.57
N GLN A 318 -2.03 12.92 22.46
CA GLN A 318 -2.63 11.97 23.38
C GLN A 318 -1.62 10.97 23.93
N ASP A 319 -1.68 10.73 25.25
CA ASP A 319 -0.79 9.78 25.92
C ASP A 319 -1.21 8.33 25.72
N VAL A 320 -2.52 8.07 25.69
CA VAL A 320 -3.08 6.72 25.58
C VAL A 320 -3.39 6.40 24.11
N PRO A 321 -2.83 5.32 23.54
CA PRO A 321 -3.09 4.97 22.16
C PRO A 321 -4.51 4.43 21.97
N VAL A 322 -4.98 4.53 20.73
CA VAL A 322 -6.13 3.76 20.24
C VAL A 322 -5.62 2.38 19.87
N LYS A 323 -6.32 1.33 20.30
CA LYS A 323 -6.04 -0.05 19.91
C LYS A 323 -7.14 -0.53 18.98
N ILE A 324 -6.76 -1.22 17.92
CA ILE A 324 -7.63 -1.92 16.98
C ILE A 324 -7.28 -3.40 17.06
N LEU A 325 -8.25 -4.23 17.42
CA LEU A 325 -8.14 -5.68 17.40
C LEU A 325 -8.84 -6.21 16.15
N ILE A 326 -8.13 -7.01 15.38
CA ILE A 326 -8.69 -7.86 14.34
C ILE A 326 -8.42 -9.31 14.74
N TYR A 327 -9.47 -10.13 14.76
CA TYR A 327 -9.38 -11.55 14.99
C TYR A 327 -10.22 -12.32 13.98
N ILE A 328 -9.56 -13.20 13.24
CA ILE A 328 -10.13 -14.09 12.23
C ILE A 328 -9.82 -15.51 12.72
N PRO A 329 -10.77 -16.16 13.41
CA PRO A 329 -10.57 -17.51 13.87
C PRO A 329 -10.52 -18.48 12.68
N TRP A 330 -9.75 -19.56 12.82
CA TRP A 330 -9.73 -20.65 11.82
C TRP A 330 -11.13 -21.20 11.53
N GLN A 331 -11.98 -21.24 12.54
CA GLN A 331 -13.40 -21.51 12.40
C GLN A 331 -14.22 -20.57 13.29
N GLY A 332 -15.32 -20.08 12.74
CA GLY A 332 -16.27 -19.25 13.45
C GLY A 332 -16.39 -17.90 12.77
N SER A 333 -16.61 -16.88 13.60
CA SER A 333 -16.86 -15.54 13.12
C SER A 333 -15.72 -14.62 13.49
N ASN A 334 -15.37 -13.77 12.55
CA ASN A 334 -14.43 -12.69 12.67
C ASN A 334 -14.92 -11.65 13.66
N ILE A 335 -13.95 -11.06 14.35
CA ILE A 335 -14.17 -10.08 15.40
C ILE A 335 -13.30 -8.87 15.10
N ILE A 336 -13.93 -7.71 15.16
CA ILE A 336 -13.28 -6.42 15.12
C ILE A 336 -13.62 -5.66 16.39
N TRP A 337 -12.65 -4.95 16.94
CA TRP A 337 -12.86 -4.08 18.09
C TRP A 337 -11.90 -2.90 18.04
N ALA A 338 -12.32 -1.74 18.55
CA ALA A 338 -11.43 -0.62 18.74
C ALA A 338 -11.71 0.13 20.05
N GLY A 339 -10.69 0.77 20.62
CA GLY A 339 -10.87 1.62 21.78
C GLY A 339 -9.59 2.22 22.32
N VAL A 340 -9.72 3.24 23.16
CA VAL A 340 -8.60 3.92 23.83
C VAL A 340 -8.20 3.11 25.07
N THR A 341 -6.97 2.58 25.10
CA THR A 341 -6.47 1.82 26.27
C THR A 341 -4.95 1.73 26.30
N ASN A 342 -4.40 1.67 27.52
CA ASN A 342 -2.98 1.36 27.78
C ASN A 342 -2.74 -0.15 27.99
N ASP A 343 -3.78 -0.98 27.86
CA ASP A 343 -3.64 -2.43 27.95
C ASP A 343 -2.66 -2.93 26.89
N ASN A 344 -1.84 -3.91 27.27
CA ASN A 344 -1.00 -4.61 26.30
C ASN A 344 -1.86 -5.44 25.34
N SER A 345 -1.30 -5.77 24.17
CA SER A 345 -2.03 -6.42 23.07
C SER A 345 -2.62 -7.78 23.46
N GLN A 346 -1.94 -8.57 24.28
CA GLN A 346 -2.48 -9.84 24.79
C GLN A 346 -3.70 -9.63 25.71
N THR A 347 -3.69 -8.58 26.53
CA THR A 347 -4.82 -8.24 27.41
C THR A 347 -6.02 -7.75 26.60
N VAL A 348 -5.78 -6.91 25.59
CA VAL A 348 -6.80 -6.49 24.62
C VAL A 348 -7.41 -7.71 23.93
N PHE A 349 -6.58 -8.62 23.40
CA PHE A 349 -7.04 -9.85 22.76
C PHE A 349 -7.88 -10.70 23.72
N ASN A 350 -7.37 -11.06 24.89
CA ASN A 350 -8.08 -11.91 25.84
C ASN A 350 -9.43 -11.32 26.28
N LYS A 351 -9.53 -9.99 26.39
CA LYS A 351 -10.75 -9.31 26.81
C LYS A 351 -11.78 -9.20 25.68
N TYR A 352 -11.34 -8.98 24.44
CA TYR A 352 -12.23 -8.59 23.34
C TYR A 352 -12.30 -9.63 22.19
N ALA A 353 -11.56 -10.73 22.23
CA ALA A 353 -11.67 -11.84 21.27
C ALA A 353 -13.00 -12.62 21.36
N THR A 354 -13.90 -12.20 22.24
CA THR A 354 -15.29 -12.71 22.32
C THR A 354 -16.33 -11.59 22.17
N SER A 355 -15.90 -10.41 21.70
CA SER A 355 -16.79 -9.27 21.48
C SER A 355 -17.91 -9.63 20.49
N PRO A 356 -19.07 -8.95 20.56
CA PRO A 356 -20.13 -9.13 19.59
C PRO A 356 -19.60 -8.97 18.16
N GLN A 357 -19.97 -9.93 17.30
CA GLN A 357 -19.58 -9.92 15.90
C GLN A 357 -20.34 -8.82 15.18
N THR A 358 -19.62 -7.92 14.53
CA THR A 358 -20.21 -6.83 13.77
C THR A 358 -19.41 -6.57 12.51
N LEU A 359 -20.10 -6.14 11.46
CA LEU A 359 -19.46 -5.69 10.21
C LEU A 359 -18.91 -4.27 10.34
N SER A 360 -19.40 -3.49 11.31
CA SER A 360 -18.97 -2.11 11.55
C SER A 360 -18.98 -1.79 13.05
N PHE A 361 -17.92 -1.14 13.52
CA PHE A 361 -17.71 -0.77 14.90
C PHE A 361 -17.25 0.69 14.95
N VAL A 362 -18.04 1.53 15.61
CA VAL A 362 -17.77 2.97 15.74
C VAL A 362 -17.41 3.27 17.18
N VAL A 363 -16.31 3.98 17.39
CA VAL A 363 -15.86 4.41 18.71
C VAL A 363 -15.38 5.84 18.70
N ASP A 364 -15.79 6.56 19.74
CA ASP A 364 -15.30 7.89 20.04
C ASP A 364 -13.88 7.82 20.61
N VAL A 365 -12.98 8.58 20.00
CA VAL A 365 -11.56 8.64 20.35
C VAL A 365 -11.18 10.10 20.54
N TYR A 366 -11.20 10.57 21.79
CA TYR A 366 -10.94 11.97 22.11
C TYR A 366 -11.84 12.93 21.30
N ASP A 367 -11.26 13.79 20.46
CA ASP A 367 -11.95 14.73 19.56
C ASP A 367 -12.26 14.13 18.17
N TYR A 368 -11.95 12.86 17.97
CA TYR A 368 -12.11 12.12 16.72
C TYR A 368 -13.08 10.95 16.87
N GLN A 369 -13.54 10.41 15.74
CA GLN A 369 -14.28 9.18 15.64
C GLN A 369 -13.48 8.17 14.81
N LEU A 370 -13.35 6.95 15.32
CA LEU A 370 -12.80 5.83 14.59
C LEU A 370 -13.94 4.91 14.16
N THR A 371 -14.07 4.70 12.85
CA THR A 371 -14.95 3.67 12.30
C THR A 371 -14.11 2.52 11.75
N LEU A 372 -14.31 1.34 12.32
CA LEU A 372 -13.69 0.09 11.90
C LEU A 372 -14.74 -0.78 11.20
N SER A 373 -14.44 -1.26 10.00
CA SER A 373 -15.39 -2.06 9.21
C SER A 373 -14.72 -3.30 8.68
N LEU A 374 -15.51 -4.35 8.42
CA LEU A 374 -15.06 -5.65 7.93
C LEU A 374 -15.96 -6.11 6.79
N ASN A 375 -15.40 -6.73 5.76
CA ASN A 375 -16.15 -7.22 4.61
C ASN A 375 -17.05 -8.43 4.89
N ALA A 376 -16.71 -9.30 5.83
CA ALA A 376 -17.50 -10.49 6.13
C ALA A 376 -17.30 -10.95 7.58
N ILE A 377 -18.39 -11.33 8.24
CA ILE A 377 -18.33 -11.90 9.59
C ILE A 377 -17.77 -13.33 9.57
N SER A 378 -17.96 -14.11 8.51
CA SER A 378 -17.49 -15.50 8.47
C SER A 378 -17.47 -16.05 7.06
N GLY A 379 -16.75 -17.15 6.88
CA GLY A 379 -16.80 -17.96 5.67
C GLY A 379 -15.91 -17.43 4.55
N LYS A 380 -16.03 -18.10 3.40
CA LYS A 380 -15.27 -17.75 2.20
C LYS A 380 -15.89 -16.53 1.53
N THR A 381 -15.04 -15.64 1.02
CA THR A 381 -15.45 -14.30 0.59
C THR A 381 -15.23 -14.07 -0.91
N ILE A 382 -14.09 -14.50 -1.45
CA ILE A 382 -13.71 -14.27 -2.86
C ILE A 382 -13.28 -15.58 -3.48
N ASP A 383 -13.87 -15.95 -4.62
CA ASP A 383 -13.48 -17.14 -5.40
C ASP A 383 -13.30 -18.42 -4.55
N ASN A 384 -14.12 -18.56 -3.50
CA ASN A 384 -14.06 -19.67 -2.55
C ASN A 384 -12.77 -19.73 -1.70
N ASN A 385 -12.10 -18.57 -1.51
CA ASN A 385 -10.94 -18.35 -0.64
C ASN A 385 -11.31 -17.57 0.64
N TYR A 386 -10.45 -17.66 1.65
CA TYR A 386 -10.61 -16.96 2.93
C TYR A 386 -9.81 -15.65 2.91
N PHE A 387 -10.38 -14.64 2.26
CA PHE A 387 -9.80 -13.31 2.17
C PHE A 387 -10.68 -12.28 2.89
N TYR A 388 -10.14 -11.63 3.89
CA TYR A 388 -10.88 -10.65 4.68
C TYR A 388 -10.23 -9.29 4.53
N CYS A 389 -11.02 -8.23 4.65
CA CYS A 389 -10.49 -6.88 4.59
C CYS A 389 -11.24 -5.94 5.50
N SER A 390 -10.49 -4.99 6.07
CA SER A 390 -11.01 -4.01 7.01
C SER A 390 -10.56 -2.60 6.70
N THR A 391 -11.46 -1.63 6.87
CA THR A 391 -11.11 -0.21 6.86
C THR A 391 -11.14 0.33 8.28
N ALA A 392 -10.14 1.10 8.68
CA ALA A 392 -10.09 1.89 9.89
C ALA A 392 -9.99 3.37 9.50
N ILE A 393 -11.08 4.11 9.66
CA ILE A 393 -11.17 5.52 9.24
C ILE A 393 -11.24 6.38 10.49
N LEU A 394 -10.22 7.21 10.70
CA LEU A 394 -10.17 8.18 11.79
C LEU A 394 -10.47 9.58 11.26
N GLU A 395 -11.51 10.22 11.80
CA GLU A 395 -12.00 11.52 11.32
C GLU A 395 -12.47 12.44 12.47
N PRO A 396 -12.55 13.76 12.25
CA PRO A 396 -13.09 14.68 13.26
C PRO A 396 -14.53 14.32 13.65
N LYS A 397 -14.88 14.51 14.92
CA LYS A 397 -16.29 14.39 15.35
C LYS A 397 -17.15 15.49 14.71
N HIS A 398 -18.33 15.12 14.25
CA HIS A 398 -19.34 16.05 13.73
C HIS A 398 -20.31 16.54 14.81
#